data_AF-A0A2C5YF59-F1
#
_entry.id   AF-A0A2C5YF59-F1
#
_cell.length_a   1.000
_cell.length_b   1.000
_cell.length_c   1.000
_cell.angle_alpha   90.00
_cell.angle_beta   90.00
_cell.angle_gamma   90.00
#
_symmetry.space_group_name_H-M   'P 1'
#
loop_
_entity.id
_entity.type
_entity.pdbx_description
1 polymer ?
#
loop_
_entity_poly.entity_id
_entity_poly.type
_entity_poly.pdbx_seq_one_letter_code
_entity_poly.pdbx_strand_id
1 'polypeptide(L)'
;MGSAESKQADARLQQASLSDVTFPTRFNLYYQGKARVRLILGEDKTDAAYVISLPGGWYGNLVLYNGPTSEAAPLAVIRSGRKMGFHDVVDLAAPQPGQRPIREELRTHGNKWSMAYAFVIATRGPDALPEKFEWRGSRGDEVKSLGEYFYGWKLLRLGRDEEVVAVGAEAKLSRSFSKAGAFQFLGSGATGELGAAWSVLAVASFVRIVQKQMQAAISASSA
;
A
#
# COMPACT_ATOMS: atom_id res chain seq x y z
N MET A 1 5.43 -15.97 -13.48
CA MET A 1 4.13 -16.00 -14.20
C MET A 1 3.04 -15.58 -13.23
N GLY A 2 2.08 -14.74 -13.63
CA GLY A 2 1.01 -14.27 -12.74
C GLY A 2 0.01 -15.38 -12.39
N SER A 3 -0.47 -15.41 -11.14
CA SER A 3 -1.49 -16.35 -10.68
C SER A 3 -2.82 -16.16 -11.41
N ALA A 4 -3.73 -17.15 -11.35
CA ALA A 4 -5.08 -17.01 -11.90
C ALA A 4 -5.85 -15.81 -11.30
N GLU A 5 -5.77 -15.64 -9.97
CA GLU A 5 -6.37 -14.51 -9.26
C GLU A 5 -5.78 -13.17 -9.73
N SER A 6 -4.47 -13.10 -9.98
CA SER A 6 -3.83 -11.89 -10.51
C SER A 6 -4.32 -11.52 -11.91
N LYS A 7 -4.47 -12.52 -12.81
CA LYS A 7 -4.99 -12.27 -14.17
C LYS A 7 -6.45 -11.80 -14.14
N GLN A 8 -7.25 -12.38 -13.25
CA GLN A 8 -8.64 -11.96 -13.04
C GLN A 8 -8.71 -10.54 -12.46
N ALA A 9 -7.86 -10.22 -11.47
CA ALA A 9 -7.76 -8.88 -10.92
C ALA A 9 -7.40 -7.85 -12.00
N ASP A 10 -6.46 -8.16 -12.89
CA ASP A 10 -6.05 -7.27 -13.98
C ASP A 10 -7.21 -6.94 -14.92
N ALA A 11 -7.99 -7.96 -15.31
CA ALA A 11 -9.16 -7.77 -16.17
C ALA A 11 -10.26 -6.95 -15.47
N ARG A 12 -10.53 -7.25 -14.20
CA ARG A 12 -11.56 -6.58 -13.39
C ARG A 12 -11.18 -5.14 -13.05
N LEU A 13 -9.88 -4.84 -12.91
CA LEU A 13 -9.36 -3.50 -12.67
C LEU A 13 -9.72 -2.53 -13.80
N GLN A 14 -9.79 -3.02 -15.05
CA GLN A 14 -10.16 -2.20 -16.20
C GLN A 14 -11.60 -1.67 -16.14
N GLN A 15 -12.46 -2.31 -15.34
CA GLN A 15 -13.87 -1.97 -15.18
C GLN A 15 -14.18 -1.35 -13.80
N ALA A 16 -13.22 -1.35 -12.89
CA ALA A 16 -13.38 -0.84 -11.54
C ALA A 16 -13.19 0.68 -11.47
N SER A 17 -13.72 1.30 -10.42
CA SER A 17 -13.53 2.71 -10.14
C SER A 17 -13.17 2.96 -8.68
N LEU A 18 -12.53 4.11 -8.43
CA LEU A 18 -12.14 4.60 -7.11
C LEU A 18 -13.18 5.57 -6.49
N SER A 19 -14.33 5.81 -7.14
CA SER A 19 -15.32 6.81 -6.71
C SER A 19 -15.83 6.62 -5.29
N ASP A 20 -15.93 5.36 -4.84
CA ASP A 20 -16.58 5.00 -3.58
C ASP A 20 -15.54 4.57 -2.51
N VAL A 21 -14.26 4.86 -2.73
CA VAL A 21 -13.19 4.46 -1.81
C VAL A 21 -13.04 5.47 -0.69
N THR A 22 -13.24 5.02 0.55
CA THR A 22 -13.02 5.82 1.75
C THR A 22 -12.30 4.99 2.81
N PHE A 23 -11.02 5.28 3.04
CA PHE A 23 -10.29 4.66 4.15
C PHE A 23 -10.55 5.43 5.44
N PRO A 24 -10.71 4.74 6.59
CA PRO A 24 -10.66 5.42 7.88
C PRO A 24 -9.28 6.08 8.09
N THR A 25 -9.23 7.17 8.84
CA THR A 25 -7.99 7.91 9.10
C THR A 25 -6.92 7.03 9.75
N ARG A 26 -7.32 6.04 10.55
CA ARG A 26 -6.43 5.06 11.17
C ARG A 26 -7.06 3.69 11.08
N PHE A 27 -6.25 2.67 10.77
CA PHE A 27 -6.70 1.29 10.75
C PHE A 27 -5.54 0.31 11.01
N ASN A 28 -5.91 -0.93 11.24
CA ASN A 28 -5.01 -2.03 11.48
C ASN A 28 -5.03 -3.00 10.31
N LEU A 29 -3.94 -3.75 10.15
CA LEU A 29 -3.81 -4.83 9.19
C LEU A 29 -3.82 -6.15 9.95
N TYR A 30 -4.63 -7.11 9.53
CA TYR A 30 -4.70 -8.44 10.14
C TYR A 30 -4.54 -9.56 9.12
N TYR A 31 -3.77 -10.59 9.46
CA TYR A 31 -3.70 -11.80 8.65
C TYR A 31 -5.05 -12.53 8.62
N GLN A 32 -5.49 -12.89 7.41
CA GLN A 32 -6.71 -13.65 7.18
C GLN A 32 -6.40 -15.05 6.62
N GLY A 33 -6.74 -16.08 7.41
CA GLY A 33 -6.58 -17.48 7.01
C GLY A 33 -5.13 -17.98 7.04
N LYS A 34 -4.92 -19.22 6.58
CA LYS A 34 -3.61 -19.91 6.58
C LYS A 34 -3.10 -20.30 5.19
N ALA A 35 -3.98 -20.33 4.18
CA ALA A 35 -3.68 -20.90 2.87
C ALA A 35 -3.06 -19.91 1.87
N ARG A 36 -3.39 -18.62 1.98
CA ARG A 36 -2.86 -17.54 1.15
C ARG A 36 -2.49 -16.37 2.04
N VAL A 37 -1.48 -15.60 1.65
CA VAL A 37 -1.11 -14.38 2.38
C VAL A 37 -2.16 -13.31 2.05
N ARG A 38 -3.06 -13.06 2.99
CA ARG A 38 -4.11 -12.04 2.90
C ARG A 38 -4.11 -11.17 4.14
N LEU A 39 -4.32 -9.89 3.94
CA LEU A 39 -4.40 -8.87 4.98
C LEU A 39 -5.75 -8.18 4.87
N ILE A 40 -6.58 -8.25 5.91
CA ILE A 40 -7.77 -7.43 6.02
C ILE A 40 -7.43 -6.11 6.71
N LEU A 41 -8.05 -5.03 6.25
CA LEU A 41 -7.85 -3.67 6.75
C LEU A 41 -9.15 -3.20 7.40
N GLY A 42 -9.05 -2.79 8.66
CA GLY A 42 -10.18 -2.33 9.46
C GLY A 42 -9.72 -1.75 10.79
N GLU A 43 -10.60 -1.02 11.48
CA GLU A 43 -10.33 -0.57 12.85
C GLU A 43 -10.08 -1.78 13.77
N ASP A 44 -10.93 -2.80 13.62
CA ASP A 44 -10.76 -4.12 14.22
C ASP A 44 -10.79 -5.25 13.17
N LYS A 45 -10.68 -6.49 13.64
CA LYS A 45 -10.62 -7.67 12.77
C LYS A 45 -11.99 -8.06 12.19
N THR A 46 -13.07 -7.66 12.83
CA THR A 46 -14.46 -7.97 12.47
C THR A 46 -15.08 -6.93 11.54
N ASP A 47 -14.61 -5.69 11.60
CA ASP A 47 -15.03 -4.56 10.76
C ASP A 47 -14.02 -4.29 9.63
N ALA A 48 -13.77 -5.32 8.82
CA ALA A 48 -12.87 -5.22 7.69
C ALA A 48 -13.57 -4.61 6.46
N ALA A 49 -13.13 -3.42 6.07
CA ALA A 49 -13.65 -2.74 4.88
C ALA A 49 -12.90 -3.12 3.59
N TYR A 50 -11.62 -3.51 3.71
CA TYR A 50 -10.77 -3.81 2.55
C TYR A 50 -9.95 -5.08 2.78
N VAL A 51 -9.51 -5.70 1.68
CA VAL A 51 -8.56 -6.81 1.72
C VAL A 51 -7.44 -6.61 0.71
N ILE A 52 -6.23 -6.92 1.16
CA ILE A 52 -5.05 -7.07 0.32
C ILE A 52 -4.74 -8.56 0.19
N SER A 53 -4.65 -9.05 -1.04
CA SER A 53 -4.28 -10.41 -1.36
C SER A 53 -2.90 -10.44 -2.02
N LEU A 54 -2.08 -11.43 -1.66
CA LEU A 54 -0.83 -11.76 -2.34
C LEU A 54 -1.00 -13.17 -2.95
N PRO A 55 -1.59 -13.29 -4.16
CA PRO A 55 -2.00 -14.58 -4.70
C PRO A 55 -0.85 -15.56 -4.98
N GLY A 56 0.35 -15.01 -5.23
CA GLY A 56 1.60 -15.79 -5.40
C GLY A 56 2.45 -15.84 -4.13
N GLY A 57 1.87 -15.56 -2.96
CA GLY A 57 2.59 -15.40 -1.71
C GLY A 57 3.51 -14.18 -1.70
N TRP A 58 4.52 -14.19 -0.83
CA TRP A 58 5.41 -13.04 -0.62
C TRP A 58 6.15 -12.60 -1.88
N TYR A 59 6.42 -13.48 -2.85
CA TYR A 59 7.07 -13.14 -4.13
C TYR A 59 6.09 -12.84 -5.28
N GLY A 60 4.77 -12.88 -5.01
CA GLY A 60 3.72 -12.62 -5.99
C GLY A 60 3.35 -11.14 -6.14
N ASN A 61 2.34 -10.91 -6.98
CA ASN A 61 1.67 -9.61 -7.09
C ASN A 61 0.92 -9.29 -5.79
N LEU A 62 0.75 -8.00 -5.52
CA LEU A 62 -0.14 -7.50 -4.48
C LEU A 62 -1.40 -6.96 -5.15
N VAL A 63 -2.57 -7.33 -4.64
CA VAL A 63 -3.86 -6.82 -5.11
C VAL A 63 -4.65 -6.28 -3.91
N LEU A 64 -5.10 -5.02 -4.00
CA LEU A 64 -5.99 -4.40 -3.02
C LEU A 64 -7.41 -4.37 -3.58
N TYR A 65 -8.39 -4.76 -2.79
CA TYR A 65 -9.80 -4.88 -3.19
C TYR A 65 -10.72 -3.98 -2.34
N ASN A 66 -11.80 -3.50 -2.96
CA ASN A 66 -12.83 -2.64 -2.37
C ASN A 66 -13.88 -3.44 -1.57
N GLY A 67 -13.43 -4.20 -0.59
CA GLY A 67 -14.28 -5.05 0.23
C GLY A 67 -13.48 -6.08 1.02
N PRO A 68 -14.11 -6.85 1.91
CA PRO A 68 -13.42 -7.82 2.77
C PRO A 68 -12.98 -9.11 2.05
N THR A 69 -13.26 -9.25 0.75
CA THR A 69 -12.96 -10.47 -0.02
C THR A 69 -12.37 -10.16 -1.39
N SER A 70 -11.69 -11.14 -1.99
CA SER A 70 -11.13 -11.05 -3.36
C SER A 70 -12.20 -10.98 -4.46
N GLU A 71 -13.47 -11.22 -4.12
CA GLU A 71 -14.60 -11.08 -5.04
C GLU A 71 -15.05 -9.63 -5.19
N ALA A 72 -14.62 -8.71 -4.31
CA ALA A 72 -14.86 -7.28 -4.45
C ALA A 72 -14.03 -6.67 -5.58
N ALA A 73 -14.40 -5.47 -6.06
CA ALA A 73 -13.70 -4.81 -7.17
C ALA A 73 -12.24 -4.51 -6.80
N PRO A 74 -11.25 -4.83 -7.66
CA PRO A 74 -9.86 -4.48 -7.39
C PRO A 74 -9.67 -2.95 -7.49
N LEU A 75 -8.94 -2.38 -6.54
CA LEU A 75 -8.57 -0.97 -6.49
C LEU A 75 -7.16 -0.73 -7.01
N ALA A 76 -6.24 -1.65 -6.72
CA ALA A 76 -4.86 -1.57 -7.17
C ALA A 76 -4.24 -2.95 -7.40
N VAL A 77 -3.34 -3.03 -8.37
CA VAL A 77 -2.46 -4.18 -8.59
C VAL A 77 -1.02 -3.70 -8.67
N ILE A 78 -0.17 -4.22 -7.78
CA ILE A 78 1.28 -3.93 -7.76
C ILE A 78 2.05 -5.17 -8.22
N ARG A 79 2.99 -4.95 -9.15
CA ARG A 79 3.85 -5.98 -9.72
C ARG A 79 5.30 -5.53 -9.68
N SER A 80 6.22 -6.48 -9.48
CA SER A 80 7.64 -6.21 -9.66
C SER A 80 7.91 -5.73 -11.10
N GLY A 81 8.70 -4.66 -11.27
CA GLY A 81 9.12 -4.18 -12.58
C GLY A 81 9.95 -5.23 -13.34
N ARG A 82 9.95 -5.16 -14.68
CA ARG A 82 10.77 -6.04 -15.54
C ARG A 82 12.05 -5.31 -15.93
N LYS A 83 13.18 -5.71 -15.32
CA LYS A 83 14.62 -5.36 -15.58
C LYS A 83 15.24 -4.58 -14.42
N MET A 84 16.39 -5.07 -13.92
CA MET A 84 17.52 -4.34 -13.25
C MET A 84 17.21 -3.17 -12.27
N GLY A 85 15.95 -2.97 -11.89
CA GLY A 85 15.44 -1.67 -11.55
C GLY A 85 14.75 -1.72 -10.21
N PHE A 86 15.21 -0.85 -9.34
CA PHE A 86 14.65 -0.51 -8.05
C PHE A 86 13.24 0.12 -8.21
N HIS A 87 12.28 -0.52 -8.87
CA HIS A 87 10.91 -0.03 -9.01
C HIS A 87 9.86 -1.15 -9.15
N ASP A 88 8.65 -0.84 -8.72
CA ASP A 88 7.45 -1.66 -8.88
C ASP A 88 6.44 -0.90 -9.76
N VAL A 89 5.67 -1.63 -10.58
CA VAL A 89 4.58 -1.05 -11.39
C VAL A 89 3.28 -1.14 -10.62
N VAL A 90 2.56 -0.03 -10.52
CA VAL A 90 1.27 0.07 -9.84
C VAL A 90 0.20 0.44 -10.86
N ASP A 91 -0.79 -0.44 -11.06
CA ASP A 91 -2.00 -0.11 -11.78
C ASP A 91 -3.11 0.18 -10.76
N LEU A 92 -3.75 1.35 -10.86
CA LEU A 92 -4.90 1.76 -10.05
C LEU A 92 -6.16 1.72 -10.91
N ALA A 93 -7.31 1.42 -10.31
CA ALA A 93 -8.59 1.53 -10.98
C ALA A 93 -8.87 2.99 -11.42
N ALA A 94 -9.84 3.18 -12.31
CA ALA A 94 -10.15 4.51 -12.85
C ALA A 94 -10.66 5.46 -11.75
N PRO A 95 -10.26 6.74 -11.70
CA PRO A 95 -10.73 7.66 -10.66
C PRO A 95 -12.26 7.79 -10.64
N GLN A 96 -12.88 7.78 -11.81
CA GLN A 96 -14.33 7.76 -11.99
C GLN A 96 -14.75 6.73 -13.05
N PRO A 97 -16.01 6.25 -13.03
CA PRO A 97 -16.54 5.40 -14.09
C PRO A 97 -16.38 6.04 -15.47
N GLY A 98 -15.92 5.26 -16.46
CA GLY A 98 -15.69 5.73 -17.83
C GLY A 98 -14.33 6.42 -18.06
N GLN A 99 -13.55 6.69 -17.01
CA GLN A 99 -12.15 7.09 -17.15
C GLN A 99 -11.23 5.87 -17.32
N ARG A 100 -9.96 6.13 -17.68
CA ARG A 100 -8.95 5.08 -17.80
C ARG A 100 -8.30 4.77 -16.45
N PRO A 101 -7.93 3.50 -16.19
CA PRO A 101 -7.04 3.14 -15.09
C PRO A 101 -5.74 3.96 -15.12
N ILE A 102 -5.21 4.26 -13.94
CA ILE A 102 -3.95 4.99 -13.79
C ILE A 102 -2.81 3.98 -13.67
N ARG A 103 -1.68 4.24 -14.33
CA ARG A 103 -0.44 3.48 -14.17
C ARG A 103 0.64 4.38 -13.60
N GLU A 104 1.18 3.98 -12.44
CA GLU A 104 2.27 4.65 -11.75
C GLU A 104 3.43 3.70 -11.44
N GLU A 105 4.53 4.27 -10.97
CA GLU A 105 5.70 3.53 -10.49
C GLU A 105 5.96 3.82 -9.01
N LEU A 106 6.23 2.75 -8.24
CA LEU A 106 6.80 2.85 -6.90
C LEU A 106 8.31 2.63 -7.01
N ARG A 107 9.07 3.73 -7.05
CA ARG A 107 10.52 3.71 -7.20
C ARG A 107 11.21 3.61 -5.86
N THR A 108 11.96 2.54 -5.70
CA THR A 108 12.91 2.37 -4.61
C THR A 108 14.19 3.15 -4.93
N HIS A 109 14.71 3.91 -3.98
CA HIS A 109 16.01 4.54 -4.07
C HIS A 109 16.68 4.50 -2.70
N GLY A 110 18.00 4.36 -2.68
CA GLY A 110 18.70 4.18 -1.43
C GLY A 110 20.03 3.46 -1.58
N ASN A 111 20.73 3.37 -0.46
CA ASN A 111 21.92 2.54 -0.30
C ASN A 111 21.63 1.44 0.73
N LYS A 112 22.64 0.64 1.10
CA LYS A 112 22.47 -0.48 2.06
C LYS A 112 21.91 -0.06 3.42
N TRP A 113 21.94 1.22 3.77
CA TRP A 113 21.63 1.74 5.11
C TRP A 113 20.38 2.64 5.16
N SER A 114 19.97 3.18 4.01
CA SER A 114 18.81 4.05 3.89
C SER A 114 18.07 3.74 2.61
N MET A 115 16.86 3.20 2.74
CA MET A 115 15.99 2.88 1.63
C MET A 115 14.72 3.72 1.72
N ALA A 116 14.35 4.31 0.60
CA ALA A 116 13.16 5.12 0.44
C ALA A 116 12.37 4.67 -0.78
N TYR A 117 11.07 4.89 -0.76
CA TYR A 117 10.16 4.50 -1.83
C TYR A 117 9.33 5.69 -2.26
N ALA A 118 9.46 6.13 -3.50
CA ALA A 118 8.76 7.29 -4.01
C ALA A 118 7.78 6.91 -5.11
N PHE A 119 6.68 7.65 -5.16
CA PHE A 119 5.74 7.63 -6.26
C PHE A 119 5.31 9.07 -6.59
N VAL A 120 4.71 9.24 -7.76
CA VAL A 120 4.16 10.51 -8.22
C VAL A 120 2.70 10.25 -8.57
N ILE A 121 1.79 11.18 -8.24
CA ILE A 121 0.39 11.06 -8.61
C ILE A 121 -0.30 12.42 -8.61
N ALA A 122 -1.30 12.61 -9.48
CA ALA A 122 -2.16 13.78 -9.45
C ALA A 122 -3.17 13.68 -8.29
N THR A 123 -3.24 14.72 -7.47
CA THR A 123 -4.03 14.78 -6.22
C THR A 123 -5.33 15.57 -6.36
N ARG A 124 -5.39 16.52 -7.31
CA ARG A 124 -6.50 17.48 -7.50
C ARG A 124 -7.22 17.30 -8.84
N GLY A 125 -7.24 16.08 -9.37
CA GLY A 125 -7.88 15.74 -10.65
C GLY A 125 -6.89 15.52 -11.80
N PRO A 126 -7.40 15.14 -13.00
CA PRO A 126 -6.56 14.68 -14.12
C PRO A 126 -5.58 15.73 -14.66
N ASP A 127 -5.96 17.01 -14.58
CA ASP A 127 -5.17 18.13 -15.12
C ASP A 127 -4.25 18.77 -14.06
N ALA A 128 -4.33 18.32 -12.80
CA ALA A 128 -3.46 18.83 -11.75
C ALA A 128 -2.02 18.37 -11.98
N LEU A 129 -1.06 19.25 -11.69
CA LEU A 129 0.35 18.86 -11.70
C LEU A 129 0.57 17.70 -10.71
N PRO A 130 1.20 16.60 -11.15
CA PRO A 130 1.47 15.48 -10.27
C PRO A 130 2.39 15.89 -9.13
N GLU A 131 2.08 15.42 -7.93
CA GLU A 131 2.87 15.67 -6.72
C GLU A 131 3.72 14.45 -6.39
N LYS A 132 4.90 14.68 -5.81
CA LYS A 132 5.82 13.60 -5.44
C LYS A 132 5.64 13.24 -3.96
N PHE A 133 5.60 11.95 -3.69
CA PHE A 133 5.53 11.41 -2.33
C PHE A 133 6.67 10.42 -2.09
N GLU A 134 7.14 10.32 -0.85
CA GLU A 134 8.27 9.47 -0.49
C GLU A 134 8.11 8.83 0.89
N TRP A 135 8.12 7.51 0.92
CA TRP A 135 8.25 6.71 2.13
C TRP A 135 9.70 6.72 2.61
N ARG A 136 9.91 7.13 3.87
CA ARG A 136 11.20 7.06 4.56
C ARG A 136 11.07 6.23 5.83
N GLY A 137 12.08 5.42 6.13
CA GLY A 137 12.17 4.72 7.40
C GLY A 137 12.26 5.72 8.57
N SER A 138 11.49 5.51 9.63
CA SER A 138 11.44 6.41 10.78
C SER A 138 11.37 5.63 12.11
N ARG A 139 11.96 6.23 13.14
CA ARG A 139 11.79 5.87 14.57
C ARG A 139 11.19 7.05 15.35
N GLY A 140 10.61 8.01 14.64
CA GLY A 140 10.00 9.22 15.19
C GLY A 140 8.74 8.93 16.00
N ASP A 141 8.28 9.93 16.73
CA ASP A 141 7.14 9.79 17.64
C ASP A 141 5.84 9.53 16.89
N GLU A 142 5.71 10.03 15.66
CA GLU A 142 4.59 9.76 14.77
C GLU A 142 4.42 8.27 14.42
N VAL A 143 5.53 7.52 14.38
CA VAL A 143 5.50 6.06 14.19
C VAL A 143 5.24 5.36 15.52
N LYS A 144 5.87 5.82 16.61
CA LYS A 144 5.67 5.24 17.95
C LYS A 144 4.21 5.35 18.41
N SER A 145 3.50 6.42 18.04
CA SER A 145 2.07 6.61 18.36
C SER A 145 1.13 5.59 17.70
N LEU A 146 1.63 4.79 16.74
CA LEU A 146 0.89 3.62 16.24
C LEU A 146 0.79 2.49 17.28
N GLY A 147 1.70 2.46 18.27
CA GLY A 147 1.74 1.41 19.30
C GLY A 147 2.37 0.10 18.84
N GLU A 148 2.96 0.09 17.65
CA GLU A 148 3.50 -1.10 16.97
C GLU A 148 5.01 -1.28 17.21
N TYR A 149 5.74 -1.80 16.22
CA TYR A 149 7.20 -1.89 16.25
C TYR A 149 7.86 -0.51 16.42
N PHE A 150 9.05 -0.45 17.00
CA PHE A 150 9.75 0.83 17.27
C PHE A 150 10.33 1.50 16.02
N TYR A 151 10.19 0.84 14.88
CA TYR A 151 10.59 1.30 13.56
C TYR A 151 9.41 1.11 12.60
N GLY A 152 9.24 2.04 11.69
CA GLY A 152 8.20 2.01 10.67
C GLY A 152 8.52 2.98 9.55
N TRP A 153 7.49 3.40 8.85
CA TRP A 153 7.58 4.20 7.65
C TRP A 153 6.74 5.46 7.81
N LYS A 154 7.26 6.59 7.32
CA LYS A 154 6.49 7.83 7.14
C LYS A 154 6.44 8.19 5.66
N LEU A 155 5.28 8.59 5.17
CA LEU A 155 5.07 9.09 3.83
C LEU A 155 5.13 10.60 3.87
N LEU A 156 6.06 11.17 3.13
CA LEU A 156 6.19 12.61 2.98
C LEU A 156 5.57 13.06 1.67
N ARG A 157 4.81 14.15 1.70
CA ARG A 157 4.48 14.97 0.52
C ARG A 157 5.65 15.91 0.29
N LEU A 158 6.29 15.81 -0.87
CA LEU A 158 7.46 16.61 -1.21
C LEU A 158 7.02 17.90 -1.91
N GLY A 159 7.54 19.03 -1.45
CA GLY A 159 7.24 20.36 -1.98
C GLY A 159 8.26 21.37 -1.47
N ARG A 160 7.83 22.62 -1.31
CA ARG A 160 8.65 23.66 -0.67
C ARG A 160 8.97 23.30 0.79
N ASP A 161 7.95 22.82 1.48
CA ASP A 161 8.04 22.30 2.84
C ASP A 161 7.61 20.83 2.82
N GLU A 162 8.36 19.96 3.50
CA GLU A 162 8.01 18.55 3.59
C GLU A 162 6.91 18.34 4.63
N GLU A 163 5.84 17.65 4.25
CA GLU A 163 4.72 17.33 5.14
C GLU A 163 4.61 15.81 5.33
N VAL A 164 4.43 15.34 6.58
CA VAL A 164 4.12 13.93 6.83
C VAL A 164 2.62 13.69 6.64
N VAL A 165 2.27 12.89 5.64
CA VAL A 165 0.88 12.66 5.21
C VAL A 165 0.36 11.26 5.53
N ALA A 166 1.25 10.33 5.87
CA ALA A 166 0.86 9.04 6.42
C ALA A 166 2.00 8.39 7.20
N VAL A 167 1.67 7.44 8.06
CA VAL A 167 2.61 6.57 8.76
C VAL A 167 2.11 5.14 8.75
N GLY A 168 3.04 4.19 8.75
CA GLY A 168 2.72 2.77 8.86
C GLY A 168 3.81 2.00 9.59
N ALA A 169 3.42 0.99 10.36
CA ALA A 169 4.34 0.14 11.08
C ALA A 169 3.85 -1.30 11.12
N GLU A 170 4.78 -2.24 11.01
CA GLU A 170 4.52 -3.66 11.24
C GLU A 170 4.30 -3.92 12.73
N ALA A 171 3.43 -4.88 13.03
CA ALA A 171 3.15 -5.26 14.40
C ALA A 171 4.35 -5.99 15.03
N LYS A 172 4.51 -5.82 16.34
CA LYS A 172 5.41 -6.69 17.11
C LYS A 172 4.83 -8.10 17.12
N LEU A 173 5.50 -9.05 16.47
CA LEU A 173 5.16 -10.48 16.52
C LEU A 173 4.98 -10.99 17.96
N SER A 174 5.76 -10.45 18.91
CA SER A 174 5.65 -10.79 20.34
C SER A 174 4.36 -10.29 21.02
N ARG A 175 3.60 -9.40 20.39
CA ARG A 175 2.34 -8.84 20.92
C ARG A 175 1.08 -9.40 20.26
N SER A 176 1.16 -9.88 19.02
CA SER A 176 0.01 -10.46 18.31
C SER A 176 0.45 -11.36 17.16
N PHE A 177 -0.15 -12.55 17.07
CA PHE A 177 0.04 -13.46 15.94
C PHE A 177 -0.88 -13.17 14.76
N SER A 178 -1.98 -12.42 14.98
CA SER A 178 -2.95 -12.12 13.93
C SER A 178 -2.85 -10.70 13.39
N LYS A 179 -2.31 -9.75 14.17
CA LYS A 179 -2.09 -8.39 13.72
C LYS A 179 -0.79 -8.32 12.92
N ALA A 180 -0.85 -7.77 11.72
CA ALA A 180 0.29 -7.57 10.84
C ALA A 180 0.88 -6.15 10.96
N GLY A 181 0.07 -5.16 11.34
CA GLY A 181 0.54 -3.78 11.50
C GLY A 181 -0.59 -2.77 11.69
N ALA A 182 -0.22 -1.50 11.64
CA ALA A 182 -1.13 -0.37 11.67
C ALA A 182 -0.71 0.70 10.66
N PHE A 183 -1.69 1.48 10.22
CA PHE A 183 -1.52 2.59 9.29
C PHE A 183 -2.37 3.78 9.75
N GLN A 184 -1.85 4.99 9.57
CA GLN A 184 -2.58 6.22 9.87
C GLN A 184 -2.25 7.31 8.85
N PHE A 185 -3.29 7.95 8.32
CA PHE A 185 -3.19 9.19 7.57
C PHE A 185 -2.96 10.37 8.51
N LEU A 186 -2.13 11.32 8.09
CA LEU A 186 -1.76 12.52 8.83
C LEU A 186 -1.82 13.74 7.89
N GLY A 187 -1.80 14.95 8.45
CA GLY A 187 -1.77 16.20 7.66
C GLY A 187 -2.85 16.23 6.56
N SER A 188 -2.49 16.70 5.37
CA SER A 188 -3.33 16.69 4.17
C SER A 188 -3.87 15.30 3.83
N GLY A 189 -3.12 14.23 4.11
CA GLY A 189 -3.57 12.86 3.93
C GLY A 189 -4.79 12.47 4.77
N ALA A 190 -4.98 13.08 5.95
CA ALA A 190 -6.12 12.82 6.83
C ALA A 190 -7.40 13.58 6.43
N THR A 191 -7.29 14.56 5.54
CA THR A 191 -8.41 15.44 5.15
C THR A 191 -9.19 14.95 3.94
N GLY A 192 -8.62 14.01 3.17
CA GLY A 192 -9.16 13.56 1.89
C GLY A 192 -8.80 14.44 0.69
N GLU A 193 -8.12 15.59 0.88
CA GLU A 193 -7.80 16.53 -0.21
C GLU A 193 -6.89 15.95 -1.30
N LEU A 194 -6.14 14.89 -0.99
CA LEU A 194 -5.23 14.23 -1.92
C LEU A 194 -5.92 13.22 -2.85
N GLY A 195 -7.20 12.92 -2.59
CA GLY A 195 -8.05 12.09 -3.43
C GLY A 195 -7.91 10.58 -3.21
N ALA A 196 -8.86 9.83 -3.79
CA ALA A 196 -8.97 8.38 -3.65
C ALA A 196 -7.77 7.64 -4.29
N ALA A 197 -7.31 8.09 -5.46
CA ALA A 197 -6.17 7.48 -6.15
C ALA A 197 -4.89 7.55 -5.33
N TRP A 198 -4.62 8.71 -4.72
CA TRP A 198 -3.51 8.85 -3.77
C TRP A 198 -3.67 7.96 -2.55
N SER A 199 -4.87 7.92 -1.95
CA SER A 199 -5.14 7.14 -0.73
C SER A 199 -4.90 5.64 -0.98
N VAL A 200 -5.41 5.11 -2.09
CA VAL A 200 -5.19 3.72 -2.51
C VAL A 200 -3.70 3.45 -2.75
N LEU A 201 -3.00 4.35 -3.44
CA LEU A 201 -1.57 4.21 -3.70
C LEU A 201 -0.73 4.26 -2.42
N ALA A 202 -1.07 5.12 -1.46
CA ALA A 202 -0.41 5.21 -0.16
C ALA A 202 -0.55 3.90 0.63
N VAL A 203 -1.76 3.36 0.73
CA VAL A 203 -2.02 2.09 1.45
C VAL A 203 -1.35 0.91 0.75
N ALA A 204 -1.54 0.77 -0.57
CA ALA A 204 -0.99 -0.36 -1.32
C ALA A 204 0.56 -0.33 -1.35
N SER A 205 1.17 0.87 -1.46
CA SER A 205 2.62 1.00 -1.42
C SER A 205 3.22 0.68 -0.06
N PHE A 206 2.58 1.08 1.06
CA PHE A 206 3.03 0.66 2.39
C PHE A 206 3.09 -0.86 2.51
N VAL A 207 2.03 -1.56 2.11
CA VAL A 207 2.00 -3.03 2.20
C VAL A 207 2.98 -3.68 1.21
N ARG A 208 3.24 -3.06 0.05
CA ARG A 208 4.32 -3.50 -0.84
C ARG A 208 5.70 -3.36 -0.20
N ILE A 209 5.95 -2.31 0.57
CA ILE A 209 7.22 -2.13 1.29
C ILE A 209 7.39 -3.24 2.32
N VAL A 210 6.36 -3.51 3.13
CA VAL A 210 6.34 -4.64 4.08
C VAL A 210 6.58 -5.98 3.37
N GLN A 211 5.92 -6.20 2.22
CA GLN A 211 6.16 -7.38 1.39
C GLN A 211 7.63 -7.51 0.96
N LYS A 212 8.29 -6.42 0.55
CA LYS A 212 9.71 -6.43 0.17
C LYS A 212 10.64 -6.69 1.37
N GLN A 213 10.31 -6.17 2.55
CA GLN A 213 11.03 -6.49 3.79
C GLN A 213 10.93 -7.98 4.14
N MET A 214 9.73 -8.56 4.00
CA MET A 214 9.51 -10.00 4.20
C MET A 214 10.27 -10.85 3.18
N GLN A 215 10.28 -10.46 1.89
CA GLN A 215 11.09 -11.13 0.86
C GLN A 215 12.57 -11.12 1.22
N ALA A 216 13.11 -9.98 1.66
CA ALA A 216 14.51 -9.87 2.06
C ALA A 216 14.83 -10.75 3.29
N ALA A 217 13.95 -10.78 4.29
CA ALA A 217 14.11 -11.62 5.47
C ALA A 217 14.08 -13.12 5.13
N ILE A 218 13.14 -13.55 4.27
CA ILE A 218 13.05 -14.94 3.80
C ILE A 218 14.33 -15.32 3.05
N SER A 219 14.76 -14.50 2.08
CA SER A 219 15.98 -14.75 1.32
C SER A 219 17.24 -14.82 2.20
N ALA A 220 17.32 -13.99 3.25
CA ALA A 220 18.42 -14.03 4.21
C ALA A 220 18.40 -15.27 5.12
N SER A 221 17.22 -15.79 5.47
CA SER A 221 17.08 -17.02 6.27
C SER A 221 17.37 -18.31 5.50
N SER A 222 17.32 -18.25 4.17
CA SER A 222 17.61 -19.38 3.27
C SER A 222 19.07 -19.43 2.79
N ALA A 223 19.88 -18.44 3.16
CA ALA A 223 21.30 -18.32 2.83
C ALA A 223 22.17 -18.80 3.98
#